data_AF-A0A0F0H441-F1
#
_entry.id   AF-A0A0F0H441-F1
#
_cell.length_a   1.000
_cell.length_b   1.000
_cell.length_c   1.000
_cell.angle_alpha   90.00
_cell.angle_beta   90.00
_cell.angle_gamma   90.00
#
_symmetry.space_group_name_H-M   'P 1'
#
loop_
_entity.id
_entity.type
_entity.pdbx_description
1 polymer ?
#
loop_
_entity_poly.entity_id
_entity_poly.type
_entity_poly.pdbx_seq_one_letter_code
_entity_poly.pdbx_strand_id
1 'polypeptide(L)'
;MGAFSRPDGARHPHHPSSYEITDPDEAAEVRAVRELGRARAAAAGEVLFLCTCGDDDGTRHATPESNRLLDPLSPDGIPARHRVRWVAAAPDALREYAGALAAGAEEAAAPRGVPLSVVFGWLGAVRQEPRDAARLLAERAPLRLLAAAATAELAWAVRESDRAGLEGAVRFFAGEEFTTRHPKRRRVPDTARDLLLRHARSHRPADLAVLERRLLRAPEDRIRRS
;
A
#
# COMPACT_ATOMS: atom_id res chain seq x y z
N MET A 1 -5.79 22.04 15.59
CA MET A 1 -6.13 20.69 15.09
C MET A 1 -6.38 20.79 13.60
N GLY A 2 -5.36 20.53 12.77
CA GLY A 2 -5.47 20.58 11.31
C GLY A 2 -6.05 19.27 10.77
N ALA A 3 -6.91 19.34 9.76
CA ALA A 3 -7.56 18.17 9.19
C ALA A 3 -6.55 17.27 8.45
N PHE A 4 -6.45 16.02 8.90
CA PHE A 4 -5.61 14.92 8.38
C PHE A 4 -6.08 14.40 7.02
N SER A 5 -6.24 15.31 6.06
CA SER A 5 -6.85 15.00 4.77
C SER A 5 -6.06 15.72 3.68
N ARG A 6 -5.85 14.99 2.58
CA ARG A 6 -5.53 15.56 1.28
C ARG A 6 -6.42 16.79 0.96
N PRO A 7 -6.04 17.62 -0.03
CA PRO A 7 -6.91 18.66 -0.57
C PRO A 7 -8.29 18.15 -1.05
N ASP A 8 -8.40 16.85 -1.35
CA ASP A 8 -9.65 16.16 -1.75
C ASP A 8 -10.46 15.57 -0.56
N GLY A 9 -10.00 15.74 0.68
CA GLY A 9 -10.69 15.23 1.87
C GLY A 9 -10.53 13.72 2.11
N ALA A 10 -9.80 12.98 1.27
CA ALA A 10 -9.69 11.54 1.37
C ALA A 10 -8.93 11.13 2.64
N ARG A 11 -9.67 10.53 3.58
CA ARG A 11 -9.12 9.80 4.73
C ARG A 11 -9.18 8.31 4.42
N HIS A 12 -8.10 7.59 4.70
CA HIS A 12 -8.19 6.14 4.63
C HIS A 12 -9.19 5.66 5.71
N PRO A 13 -10.18 4.84 5.35
CA PRO A 13 -11.09 4.28 6.34
C PRO A 13 -10.21 3.54 7.36
N HIS A 14 -10.32 3.94 8.63
CA HIS A 14 -9.57 3.41 9.78
C HIS A 14 -8.19 4.01 10.09
N HIS A 15 -7.69 5.03 9.36
CA HIS A 15 -6.53 5.77 9.87
C HIS A 15 -6.99 6.67 11.04
N PRO A 16 -6.43 6.51 12.26
CA PRO A 16 -6.67 7.41 13.38
C PRO A 16 -6.47 8.88 12.99
N SER A 17 -7.30 9.75 13.54
CA SER A 17 -7.13 11.20 13.39
C SER A 17 -6.06 11.77 14.33
N SER A 18 -5.48 10.98 15.21
CA SER A 18 -4.40 11.41 16.09
C SER A 18 -3.69 10.20 16.65
N TYR A 19 -2.37 10.32 16.84
CA TYR A 19 -1.59 9.41 17.64
C TYR A 19 -1.05 10.15 18.85
N GLU A 20 -1.12 9.50 20.00
CA GLU A 20 -0.28 9.89 21.12
C GLU A 20 1.07 9.19 20.96
N ILE A 21 2.13 9.99 20.94
CA ILE A 21 3.51 9.51 20.87
C ILE A 21 4.06 9.63 22.29
N THR A 22 4.13 8.49 22.99
CA THR A 22 4.68 8.39 24.34
C THR A 22 6.12 7.87 24.33
N ASP A 23 6.55 7.28 23.21
CA ASP A 23 7.88 6.72 23.04
C ASP A 23 8.91 7.83 22.69
N PRO A 24 10.01 7.97 23.45
CA PRO A 24 11.02 8.99 23.20
C PRO A 24 11.69 8.91 21.83
N ASP A 25 11.88 7.71 21.29
CA ASP A 25 12.53 7.49 19.99
C ASP A 25 11.60 7.91 18.86
N GLU A 26 10.31 7.59 18.96
CA GLU A 26 9.30 8.08 18.01
C GLU A 26 9.15 9.62 18.08
N ALA A 27 9.23 10.20 19.28
CA ALA A 27 9.22 11.65 19.44
C ALA A 27 10.49 12.31 18.87
N ALA A 28 11.64 11.64 18.93
CA ALA A 28 12.87 12.08 18.29
C ALA A 28 12.76 12.01 16.75
N GLU A 29 12.16 10.96 16.19
CA GLU A 29 11.93 10.82 14.75
C GLU A 29 11.06 11.95 14.19
N VAL A 30 9.95 12.28 14.86
CA VAL A 30 9.06 13.39 14.46
C VAL A 30 9.80 14.73 14.52
N ARG A 31 10.64 14.95 15.54
CA ARG A 31 11.46 16.17 15.65
C ARG A 31 12.48 16.25 14.52
N ALA A 32 13.16 15.16 14.19
CA ALA A 32 14.13 15.10 13.11
C ALA A 32 13.53 15.42 11.73
N VAL A 33 12.32 14.92 11.42
CA VAL A 33 11.62 15.24 10.16
C VAL A 33 11.31 16.74 10.07
N ARG A 34 10.88 17.36 11.17
CA ARG A 34 10.60 18.80 11.22
C ARG A 34 11.87 19.63 11.09
N GLU A 35 12.95 19.23 11.76
CA GLU A 35 14.27 19.87 11.62
C GLU A 35 14.78 19.82 10.19
N LEU A 36 14.65 18.68 9.51
CA LEU A 36 15.03 18.53 8.10
C LEU A 36 14.24 19.49 7.20
N GLY A 37 12.92 19.59 7.39
CA GLY A 37 12.09 20.51 6.62
C GLY A 37 12.51 21.96 6.78
N ARG A 38 12.87 22.37 8.00
CA ARG A 38 13.40 23.71 8.26
C ARG A 38 14.73 23.96 7.58
N ALA A 39 15.66 23.02 7.68
CA ALA A 39 16.98 23.14 7.06
C ALA A 39 16.87 23.31 5.54
N ARG A 40 15.95 22.56 4.90
CA ARG A 40 15.70 22.66 3.45
C ARG A 40 15.03 23.96 3.04
N ALA A 41 14.02 24.42 3.78
CA ALA A 41 13.36 25.70 3.51
C ALA A 41 14.35 26.88 3.66
N ALA A 42 15.18 26.85 4.71
CA ALA A 42 16.24 27.85 4.90
C ALA A 42 17.26 27.85 3.75
N ALA A 43 17.68 26.67 3.28
CA ALA A 43 18.58 26.54 2.14
C ALA A 43 17.94 27.03 0.82
N ALA A 44 16.62 26.92 0.68
CA ALA A 44 15.87 27.43 -0.47
C ALA A 44 15.63 28.96 -0.42
N GLY A 45 16.09 29.64 0.64
CA GLY A 45 15.83 31.08 0.83
C GLY A 45 14.37 31.39 1.15
N GLU A 46 13.58 30.39 1.52
CA GLU A 46 12.22 30.61 1.99
C GLU A 46 12.29 31.23 3.39
N VAL A 47 11.74 32.43 3.53
CA VAL A 47 11.54 33.03 4.85
C VAL A 47 10.41 32.25 5.53
N LEU A 48 10.78 31.21 6.28
CA LEU A 48 9.89 30.63 7.27
C LEU A 48 9.54 31.77 8.23
N PHE A 49 8.31 32.29 8.11
CA PHE A 49 7.82 33.37 8.96
C PHE A 49 8.17 33.06 10.41
N LEU A 50 8.94 33.94 11.06
CA LEU A 50 9.23 33.82 12.49
C LEU A 50 7.89 34.06 13.22
N CYS A 51 7.13 33.00 13.49
CA CYS A 51 5.88 33.12 14.23
C CYS A 51 6.19 33.52 15.66
N THR A 52 5.66 34.66 16.10
CA THR A 52 5.72 35.14 17.49
C THR A 52 4.82 34.36 18.44
N CYS A 53 4.26 33.22 18.02
CA CYS A 53 3.30 32.42 18.76
C CYS A 53 3.91 31.56 19.90
N GLY A 54 5.15 31.83 20.32
CA GLY A 54 5.79 31.14 21.46
C GLY A 54 5.99 29.66 21.21
N ASP A 55 6.32 29.28 19.97
CA ASP A 55 6.62 27.91 19.59
C ASP A 55 8.15 27.77 19.62
N ASP A 56 8.72 27.56 20.81
CA ASP A 56 10.19 27.47 21.02
C ASP A 56 10.85 26.41 20.13
N ASP A 57 10.07 25.44 19.65
CA ASP A 57 10.51 24.35 18.78
C ASP A 57 10.19 24.57 17.29
N GLY A 58 9.56 25.70 16.90
CA GLY A 58 9.23 26.04 15.51
C GLY A 58 8.37 24.99 14.80
N THR A 59 7.43 24.36 15.52
CA THR A 59 6.70 23.14 15.12
C THR A 59 5.45 23.36 14.29
N ARG A 60 4.95 24.60 14.21
CA ARG A 60 3.67 24.92 13.54
C ARG A 60 3.78 25.34 12.07
N HIS A 61 4.98 25.47 11.51
CA HIS A 61 5.14 25.84 10.10
C HIS A 61 5.11 24.60 9.19
N ALA A 62 4.16 24.60 8.26
CA ALA A 62 4.05 23.56 7.25
C ALA A 62 5.23 23.62 6.27
N THR A 63 6.06 22.59 6.32
CA THR A 63 7.09 22.27 5.31
C THR A 63 6.65 21.02 4.55
N PRO A 64 7.17 20.76 3.33
CA PRO A 64 6.91 19.50 2.63
C PRO A 64 7.16 18.28 3.51
N GLU A 65 8.23 18.30 4.32
CA GLU A 65 8.59 17.25 5.28
C GLU A 65 7.57 17.12 6.42
N SER A 66 7.17 18.22 7.07
CA SER A 66 6.17 18.15 8.13
C SER A 66 4.78 17.77 7.61
N ASN A 67 4.48 18.08 6.34
CA ASN A 67 3.24 17.67 5.69
C ASN A 67 3.20 16.15 5.47
N ARG A 68 4.34 15.48 5.27
CA ARG A 68 4.40 14.01 5.19
C ARG A 68 4.01 13.34 6.50
N LEU A 69 4.31 13.94 7.65
CA LEU A 69 3.85 13.43 8.95
C LEU A 69 2.31 13.47 9.09
N LEU A 70 1.66 14.37 8.35
CA LEU A 70 0.22 14.56 8.37
C LEU A 70 -0.48 13.88 7.18
N ASP A 71 0.29 13.39 6.21
CA ASP A 71 -0.22 12.71 5.04
C ASP A 71 -0.61 11.26 5.41
N PRO A 72 -1.91 10.91 5.36
CA PRO A 72 -2.36 9.56 5.67
C PRO A 72 -1.88 8.51 4.66
N LEU A 73 -1.18 8.87 3.59
CA LEU A 73 -0.57 7.93 2.64
C LEU A 73 0.95 7.84 2.78
N SER A 74 1.54 8.65 3.67
CA SER A 74 2.97 8.67 3.93
C SER A 74 3.34 7.68 5.04
N PRO A 75 4.38 6.85 4.84
CA PRO A 75 4.95 6.04 5.92
C PRO A 75 5.44 6.89 7.11
N ASP A 76 5.88 8.12 6.87
CA ASP A 76 6.40 9.04 7.90
C ASP A 76 5.34 9.40 8.95
N GLY A 77 4.05 9.35 8.60
CA GLY A 77 2.94 9.59 9.52
C GLY A 77 2.56 8.38 10.37
N ILE A 78 3.16 7.21 10.13
CA ILE A 78 2.87 5.96 10.85
C ILE A 78 3.90 5.79 11.97
N PRO A 79 3.50 5.61 13.25
CA PRO A 79 4.49 5.49 14.33
C PRO A 79 5.43 4.28 14.13
N ALA A 80 6.69 4.43 14.54
CA ALA A 80 7.76 3.47 14.23
C ALA A 80 7.42 2.04 14.66
N ARG A 81 6.83 1.84 15.85
CA ARG A 81 6.41 0.51 16.32
C ARG A 81 5.46 -0.20 15.35
N HIS A 82 4.56 0.53 14.71
CA HIS A 82 3.57 -0.02 13.77
C HIS A 82 4.28 -0.46 12.49
N ARG A 83 5.22 0.36 12.00
CA ARG A 83 6.04 0.03 10.83
C ARG A 83 6.90 -1.21 11.09
N VAL A 84 7.56 -1.29 12.26
CA VAL A 84 8.37 -2.44 12.66
C VAL A 84 7.55 -3.73 12.73
N ARG A 85 6.37 -3.70 13.37
CA ARG A 85 5.47 -4.87 13.42
C ARG A 85 5.05 -5.33 12.03
N TRP A 86 4.79 -4.39 11.13
CA TRP A 86 4.46 -4.73 9.75
C TRP A 86 5.62 -5.39 9.00
N VAL A 87 6.82 -4.84 9.11
CA VAL A 87 8.03 -5.44 8.50
C VAL A 87 8.26 -6.86 9.03
N ALA A 88 8.08 -7.07 10.33
CA ALA A 88 8.20 -8.39 10.96
C ALA A 88 7.13 -9.39 10.48
N ALA A 89 5.96 -8.91 10.05
CA ALA A 89 4.88 -9.74 9.53
C ALA A 89 5.00 -10.02 8.01
N ALA A 90 5.96 -9.42 7.31
CA ALA A 90 6.18 -9.69 5.90
C ALA A 90 6.81 -11.09 5.71
N PRO A 91 6.48 -11.81 4.62
CA PRO A 91 7.21 -13.02 4.25
C PRO A 91 8.71 -12.77 4.17
N ASP A 92 9.52 -13.75 4.56
CA ASP A 92 10.98 -13.59 4.73
C ASP A 92 11.67 -12.94 3.54
N ALA A 93 11.37 -13.43 2.33
CA ALA A 93 11.93 -12.91 1.09
C ALA A 93 11.44 -11.49 0.72
N LEU A 94 10.45 -10.95 1.42
CA LEU A 94 9.88 -9.62 1.23
C LEU A 94 10.20 -8.66 2.39
N ARG A 95 10.84 -9.12 3.47
CA ARG A 95 11.09 -8.28 4.66
C ARG A 95 11.99 -7.10 4.37
N GLU A 96 13.02 -7.26 3.54
CA GLU A 96 13.90 -6.15 3.14
C GLU A 96 13.15 -5.08 2.35
N TYR A 97 12.36 -5.51 1.36
CA TYR A 97 11.48 -4.62 0.58
C TYR A 97 10.45 -3.91 1.47
N ALA A 98 9.85 -4.64 2.42
CA ALA A 98 8.96 -4.05 3.42
C ALA A 98 9.70 -3.01 4.26
N GLY A 99 10.89 -3.33 4.78
CA GLY A 99 11.73 -2.42 5.56
C GLY A 99 12.03 -1.12 4.81
N ALA A 100 12.41 -1.20 3.54
CA ALA A 100 12.67 -0.03 2.70
C ALA A 100 11.43 0.86 2.55
N LEU A 101 10.25 0.27 2.29
CA LEU A 101 9.01 1.03 2.18
C LEU A 101 8.55 1.63 3.53
N ALA A 102 8.75 0.90 4.63
CA ALA A 102 8.50 1.40 5.98
C ALA A 102 9.39 2.60 6.32
N ALA A 103 10.61 2.66 5.76
CA ALA A 103 11.52 3.80 5.90
C ALA A 103 11.24 4.94 4.91
N GLY A 104 10.15 4.88 4.13
CA GLY A 104 9.77 5.94 3.21
C GLY A 104 10.44 5.88 1.83
N ALA A 105 11.10 4.77 1.47
CA ALA A 105 11.74 4.64 0.16
C ALA A 105 10.69 4.72 -0.98
N GLU A 106 10.77 5.77 -1.79
CA GLU A 106 9.88 5.94 -2.95
C GLU A 106 10.15 4.86 -4.01
N GLU A 107 11.42 4.52 -4.27
CA GLU A 107 11.86 3.52 -5.24
C GLU A 107 12.57 2.32 -4.57
N ALA A 108 11.86 1.64 -3.66
CA ALA A 108 12.37 0.39 -3.10
C ALA A 108 12.62 -0.65 -4.21
N ALA A 109 13.80 -1.26 -4.22
CA ALA A 109 14.17 -2.28 -5.20
C ALA A 109 13.25 -3.50 -5.10
N ALA A 110 12.69 -3.92 -6.24
CA ALA A 110 11.83 -5.10 -6.27
C ALA A 110 12.65 -6.35 -5.89
N PRO A 111 12.15 -7.21 -4.99
CA PRO A 111 12.84 -8.42 -4.58
C PRO A 111 12.93 -9.40 -5.75
N ARG A 112 14.10 -10.03 -5.92
CA ARG A 112 14.36 -10.96 -7.02
C ARG A 112 13.97 -12.38 -6.62
N GLY A 113 13.37 -13.12 -7.58
CA GLY A 113 13.06 -14.53 -7.40
C GLY A 113 11.90 -14.84 -6.45
N VAL A 114 11.12 -13.84 -6.04
CA VAL A 114 9.94 -14.05 -5.20
C VAL A 114 8.72 -14.36 -6.07
N PRO A 115 8.07 -15.53 -5.89
CA PRO A 115 6.86 -15.86 -6.64
C PRO A 115 5.73 -14.87 -6.33
N LEU A 116 4.98 -14.43 -7.36
CA LEU A 116 3.85 -13.52 -7.15
C LEU A 116 2.71 -14.16 -6.35
N SER A 117 2.64 -15.49 -6.25
CA SER A 117 1.73 -16.21 -5.36
C SER A 117 2.00 -15.89 -3.88
N VAL A 118 3.28 -15.71 -3.50
CA VAL A 118 3.67 -15.25 -2.16
C VAL A 118 3.22 -13.80 -1.94
N VAL A 119 3.36 -12.95 -2.95
CA VAL A 119 2.91 -11.55 -2.89
C VAL A 119 1.39 -11.47 -2.75
N PHE A 120 0.64 -12.31 -3.47
CA PHE A 120 -0.81 -12.45 -3.28
C PHE A 120 -1.14 -12.94 -1.87
N GLY A 121 -0.43 -13.94 -1.35
CA GLY A 121 -0.61 -14.41 0.02
C GLY A 121 -0.40 -13.30 1.05
N TRP A 122 0.62 -12.46 0.85
CA TRP A 122 0.87 -11.31 1.70
C TRP A 122 -0.26 -10.27 1.66
N LEU A 123 -0.82 -9.98 0.48
CA LEU A 123 -1.97 -9.09 0.32
C LEU A 123 -3.27 -9.66 0.94
N GLY A 124 -3.45 -10.98 0.84
CA GLY A 124 -4.62 -11.69 1.34
C GLY A 124 -4.54 -12.07 2.82
N ALA A 125 -3.37 -11.93 3.46
CA ALA A 125 -3.15 -12.33 4.83
C ALA A 125 -4.11 -11.63 5.80
N VAL A 126 -4.78 -12.42 6.64
CA VAL A 126 -5.60 -11.92 7.74
C VAL A 126 -4.67 -11.42 8.83
N ARG A 127 -4.80 -10.14 9.18
CA ARG A 127 -3.95 -9.52 10.20
C ARG A 127 -4.57 -9.67 11.57
N GLN A 128 -3.73 -9.91 12.58
CA GLN A 128 -4.18 -9.96 13.98
C GLN A 128 -4.73 -8.60 14.44
N GLU A 129 -4.15 -7.50 13.96
CA GLU A 129 -4.62 -6.13 14.21
C GLU A 129 -5.10 -5.45 12.91
N PRO A 130 -6.35 -5.71 12.47
CA PRO A 130 -6.86 -5.20 11.19
C PRO A 130 -7.04 -3.67 11.12
N ARG A 131 -6.91 -2.98 12.27
CA ARG A 131 -7.02 -1.52 12.43
C ARG A 131 -5.67 -0.84 12.74
N ASP A 132 -4.56 -1.56 12.54
CA ASP A 132 -3.23 -0.98 12.67
C ASP A 132 -2.99 0.12 11.60
N ALA A 133 -2.37 1.23 12.01
CA ALA A 133 -1.82 2.29 11.16
C ALA A 133 -1.01 1.78 9.95
N ALA A 134 -0.21 0.73 10.16
CA ALA A 134 0.61 0.11 9.11
C ALA A 134 -0.22 -0.65 8.06
N ARG A 135 -1.55 -0.63 8.16
CA ARG A 135 -2.44 -1.21 7.16
C ARG A 135 -2.20 -0.69 5.75
N LEU A 136 -1.87 0.59 5.63
CA LEU A 136 -1.54 1.24 4.37
C LEU A 136 -0.31 0.61 3.71
N LEU A 137 0.77 0.44 4.48
CA LEU A 137 1.99 -0.22 4.02
C LEU A 137 1.68 -1.65 3.54
N ALA A 138 0.85 -2.34 4.31
CA ALA A 138 0.46 -3.72 4.05
C ALA A 138 -0.49 -3.92 2.86
N GLU A 139 -1.11 -2.86 2.32
CA GLU A 139 -1.84 -2.90 1.05
C GLU A 139 -0.95 -2.38 -0.09
N ARG A 140 -0.33 -1.21 0.08
CA ARG A 140 0.48 -0.55 -0.96
C ARG A 140 1.68 -1.37 -1.41
N ALA A 141 2.40 -2.02 -0.48
CA ALA A 141 3.63 -2.74 -0.82
C ALA A 141 3.39 -3.95 -1.75
N PRO A 142 2.48 -4.90 -1.43
CA PRO A 142 2.10 -5.94 -2.38
C PRO A 142 1.52 -5.40 -3.69
N LEU A 143 0.64 -4.38 -3.62
CA LEU A 143 -0.01 -3.82 -4.81
C LEU A 143 1.01 -3.25 -5.80
N ARG A 144 2.07 -2.58 -5.33
CA ARG A 144 3.15 -2.08 -6.19
C ARG A 144 3.85 -3.20 -6.97
N LEU A 145 4.18 -4.31 -6.31
CA LEU A 145 4.83 -5.46 -6.95
C LEU A 145 3.91 -6.09 -8.01
N LEU A 146 2.64 -6.30 -7.66
CA LEU A 146 1.65 -6.88 -8.57
C LEU A 146 1.32 -5.94 -9.75
N ALA A 147 1.28 -4.62 -9.51
CA ALA A 147 1.00 -3.60 -10.50
C ALA A 147 2.07 -3.54 -11.59
N ALA A 148 3.33 -3.86 -11.28
CA ALA A 148 4.42 -3.93 -12.23
C ALA A 148 4.40 -5.21 -13.09
N ALA A 149 3.78 -6.29 -12.60
CA ALA A 149 3.81 -7.59 -13.25
C ALA A 149 2.93 -7.71 -14.51
N ALA A 150 3.38 -8.54 -15.45
CA ALA A 150 2.63 -8.87 -16.65
C ALA A 150 1.42 -9.74 -16.31
N THR A 151 0.35 -9.62 -17.09
CA THR A 151 -0.90 -10.35 -16.86
C THR A 151 -0.74 -11.86 -16.92
N ALA A 152 0.18 -12.35 -17.75
CA ALA A 152 0.50 -13.78 -17.83
C ALA A 152 1.14 -14.30 -16.53
N GLU A 153 2.06 -13.54 -15.94
CA GLU A 153 2.71 -13.89 -14.66
C GLU A 153 1.71 -13.88 -13.51
N LEU A 154 0.84 -12.86 -13.49
CA LEU A 154 -0.25 -12.77 -12.51
C LEU A 154 -1.22 -13.97 -12.64
N ALA A 155 -1.58 -14.34 -13.87
CA ALA A 155 -2.45 -15.48 -14.13
C ALA A 155 -1.81 -16.82 -13.72
N TRP A 156 -0.50 -16.97 -13.94
CA TRP A 156 0.25 -18.13 -13.46
C TRP A 156 0.23 -18.21 -11.92
N ALA A 157 0.54 -17.09 -11.25
CA ALA A 157 0.54 -17.01 -9.80
C ALA A 157 -0.83 -17.23 -9.15
N VAL A 158 -1.94 -16.90 -9.83
CA VAL A 158 -3.29 -17.27 -9.37
C VAL A 158 -3.47 -18.78 -9.29
N ARG A 159 -2.88 -19.53 -10.23
CA ARG A 159 -2.98 -21.01 -10.27
C ARG A 159 -2.15 -21.68 -9.18
N GLU A 160 -1.05 -21.05 -8.79
CA GLU A 160 -0.15 -21.54 -7.73
C GLU A 160 -0.55 -21.05 -6.32
N SER A 161 -1.51 -20.11 -6.24
CA SER A 161 -1.95 -19.54 -4.97
C SER A 161 -2.76 -20.53 -4.13
N ASP A 162 -2.48 -20.54 -2.83
CA ASP A 162 -3.34 -21.16 -1.82
C ASP A 162 -4.58 -20.29 -1.53
N ARG A 163 -5.34 -20.62 -0.48
CA ARG A 163 -6.54 -19.87 -0.10
C ARG A 163 -6.25 -18.40 0.23
N ALA A 164 -5.16 -18.10 0.93
CA ALA A 164 -4.79 -16.73 1.28
C ALA A 164 -4.30 -15.97 0.04
N GLY A 165 -3.55 -16.63 -0.84
CA GLY A 165 -3.17 -16.11 -2.15
C GLY A 165 -4.39 -15.78 -3.00
N LEU A 166 -5.40 -16.66 -3.07
CA LEU A 166 -6.63 -16.38 -3.83
C LEU A 166 -7.43 -15.21 -3.25
N GLU A 167 -7.45 -15.06 -1.92
CA GLU A 167 -8.05 -13.88 -1.27
C GLU A 167 -7.35 -12.58 -1.70
N GLY A 168 -6.01 -12.56 -1.68
CA GLY A 168 -5.23 -11.41 -2.14
C GLY A 168 -5.37 -11.17 -3.65
N ALA A 169 -5.41 -12.24 -4.45
CA ALA A 169 -5.59 -12.14 -5.89
C ALA A 169 -6.96 -11.54 -6.25
N VAL A 170 -8.05 -11.97 -5.62
CA VAL A 170 -9.38 -11.37 -5.85
C VAL A 170 -9.36 -9.88 -5.54
N ARG A 171 -8.75 -9.47 -4.41
CA ARG A 171 -8.61 -8.04 -4.06
C ARG A 171 -7.86 -7.26 -5.14
N PHE A 172 -6.72 -7.78 -5.61
CA PHE A 172 -5.94 -7.11 -6.65
C PHE A 172 -6.68 -7.02 -8.00
N PHE A 173 -7.27 -8.11 -8.47
CA PHE A 173 -7.95 -8.15 -9.77
C PHE A 173 -9.26 -7.34 -9.80
N ALA A 174 -9.92 -7.18 -8.64
CA ALA A 174 -11.07 -6.28 -8.48
C ALA A 174 -10.66 -4.82 -8.22
N GLY A 175 -9.40 -4.59 -7.80
CA GLY A 175 -8.86 -3.27 -7.46
C GLY A 175 -8.61 -2.36 -8.66
N GLU A 176 -8.35 -1.09 -8.36
CA GLU A 176 -8.09 -0.06 -9.36
C GLU A 176 -6.78 -0.32 -10.13
N GLU A 177 -5.77 -0.89 -9.47
CA GLU A 177 -4.43 -1.18 -10.00
C GLU A 177 -4.48 -2.12 -11.21
N PHE A 178 -5.44 -3.06 -11.22
CA PHE A 178 -5.66 -3.94 -12.36
C PHE A 178 -6.70 -3.36 -13.33
N THR A 179 -7.81 -2.84 -12.82
CA THR A 179 -8.95 -2.45 -13.65
C THR A 179 -8.69 -1.21 -14.49
N THR A 180 -7.75 -0.34 -14.11
CA THR A 180 -7.31 0.82 -14.90
C THR A 180 -6.31 0.47 -16.01
N ARG A 181 -5.78 -0.77 -16.04
CA ARG A 181 -4.85 -1.21 -17.09
C ARG A 181 -5.51 -1.16 -18.47
N HIS A 182 -4.68 -0.96 -19.50
CA HIS A 182 -5.10 -1.04 -20.90
C HIS A 182 -5.85 -2.36 -21.17
N PRO A 183 -6.96 -2.38 -21.94
CA PRO A 183 -7.79 -3.57 -22.14
C PRO A 183 -7.02 -4.83 -22.56
N LYS A 184 -5.99 -4.70 -23.41
CA LYS A 184 -5.13 -5.84 -23.81
C LYS A 184 -4.43 -6.50 -22.62
N ARG A 185 -4.05 -5.72 -21.59
CA ARG A 185 -3.42 -6.18 -20.34
C ARG A 185 -4.44 -6.63 -19.28
N ARG A 186 -5.75 -6.54 -19.55
CA ARG A 186 -6.79 -7.10 -18.67
C ARG A 186 -7.31 -8.46 -19.13
N ARG A 187 -6.70 -9.02 -20.18
CA ARG A 187 -7.06 -10.34 -20.71
C ARG A 187 -6.43 -11.42 -19.85
N VAL A 188 -7.26 -12.18 -19.16
CA VAL A 188 -6.87 -13.25 -18.25
C VAL A 188 -7.28 -14.59 -18.86
N PRO A 189 -6.43 -15.62 -18.82
CA PRO A 189 -6.79 -16.98 -19.23
C PRO A 189 -7.97 -17.54 -18.42
N ASP A 190 -8.83 -18.32 -19.06
CA ASP A 190 -10.08 -18.82 -18.49
C ASP A 190 -9.86 -19.62 -17.20
N THR A 191 -8.80 -20.43 -17.10
CA THR A 191 -8.47 -21.16 -15.86
C THR A 191 -8.27 -20.24 -14.66
N ALA A 192 -7.49 -19.16 -14.83
CA ALA A 192 -7.22 -18.22 -13.74
C ALA A 192 -8.47 -17.39 -13.42
N ARG A 193 -9.22 -16.98 -14.45
CA ARG A 193 -10.50 -16.31 -14.30
C ARG A 193 -11.51 -17.17 -13.51
N ASP A 194 -11.64 -18.44 -13.82
CA ASP A 194 -12.59 -19.34 -13.16
C ASP A 194 -12.22 -19.60 -11.69
N LEU A 195 -10.92 -19.67 -11.36
CA LEU A 195 -10.46 -19.71 -9.96
C LEU A 195 -10.86 -18.44 -9.21
N LEU A 196 -10.61 -17.27 -9.78
CA LEU A 196 -10.97 -15.98 -9.17
C LEU A 196 -12.48 -15.84 -8.96
N LEU A 197 -13.29 -16.16 -9.98
CA LEU A 197 -14.75 -16.05 -9.91
C LEU A 197 -15.35 -17.04 -8.92
N ARG A 198 -14.85 -18.29 -8.86
CA ARG A 198 -15.30 -19.27 -7.86
C ARG A 198 -14.96 -18.81 -6.45
N HIS A 199 -13.72 -18.37 -6.22
CA HIS A 199 -13.31 -17.89 -4.89
C HIS A 199 -14.13 -16.66 -4.46
N ALA A 200 -14.32 -15.69 -5.37
CA ALA A 200 -15.09 -14.48 -5.09
C ALA A 200 -16.55 -14.80 -4.73
N ARG A 201 -17.21 -15.74 -5.42
CA ARG A 201 -18.59 -16.15 -5.09
C ARG A 201 -18.73 -16.64 -3.65
N SER A 202 -17.75 -17.41 -3.16
CA SER A 202 -17.81 -18.02 -1.83
C SER A 202 -17.31 -17.10 -0.72
N HIS A 203 -16.36 -16.21 -1.00
CA HIS A 203 -15.62 -15.49 0.05
C HIS A 203 -15.67 -13.97 -0.07
N ARG A 204 -15.91 -13.43 -1.28
CA ARG A 204 -15.93 -11.98 -1.55
C ARG A 204 -17.03 -11.59 -2.55
N PRO A 205 -18.31 -11.84 -2.24
CA PRO A 205 -19.41 -11.62 -3.20
C PRO A 205 -19.53 -10.16 -3.65
N ALA A 206 -19.10 -9.20 -2.82
CA ALA A 206 -19.08 -7.77 -3.17
C ALA A 206 -18.17 -7.45 -4.37
N ASP A 207 -17.10 -8.23 -4.57
CA ASP A 207 -16.12 -7.99 -5.64
C ASP A 207 -16.48 -8.73 -6.94
N LEU A 208 -17.44 -9.68 -6.89
CA LEU A 208 -17.79 -10.55 -8.01
C LEU A 208 -18.24 -9.76 -9.25
N ALA A 209 -19.12 -8.77 -9.07
CA ALA A 209 -19.66 -7.97 -10.17
C ALA A 209 -18.57 -7.15 -10.88
N VAL A 210 -17.53 -6.73 -10.15
CA VAL A 210 -16.38 -6.03 -10.73
C VAL A 210 -15.55 -7.00 -11.56
N LEU A 211 -15.24 -8.17 -11.01
CA LEU A 211 -14.46 -9.19 -11.72
C LEU A 211 -15.15 -9.66 -13.01
N GLU A 212 -16.45 -9.95 -12.95
CA GLU A 212 -17.21 -10.41 -14.13
C GLU A 212 -17.24 -9.37 -15.25
N ARG A 213 -17.25 -8.08 -14.90
CA ARG A 213 -17.28 -6.96 -15.83
C ARG A 213 -15.91 -6.57 -16.37
N ARG A 214 -14.86 -6.63 -15.54
CA ARG A 214 -13.55 -6.03 -15.85
C ARG A 214 -12.50 -7.05 -16.29
N LEU A 215 -12.64 -8.33 -15.93
CA LEU A 215 -11.77 -9.39 -16.45
C LEU A 215 -12.17 -9.78 -17.87
N LEU A 216 -11.31 -9.45 -18.83
CA LEU A 216 -11.52 -9.81 -20.23
C LEU A 216 -10.96 -11.22 -20.48
N ARG A 217 -11.57 -11.98 -21.38
CA ARG A 217 -11.03 -13.30 -21.78
C ARG A 217 -9.83 -13.14 -22.70
N ALA A 218 -8.83 -14.01 -22.54
CA ALA A 218 -7.77 -14.17 -23.51
C ALA A 218 -8.33 -14.80 -24.81
N PRO A 219 -7.86 -14.39 -26.00
CA PRO A 219 -8.39 -14.87 -27.28
C PRO A 219 -8.05 -16.33 -27.57
N GLU A 220 -6.98 -16.88 -26.98
CA GLU A 220 -6.49 -18.25 -27.21
C GLU A 220 -7.39 -19.32 -26.56
N ASP A 221 -8.20 -18.95 -25.57
CA ASP A 221 -9.16 -19.87 -24.91
C ASP A 221 -10.44 -20.11 -25.73
N ARG A 222 -10.54 -19.58 -26.96
CA ARG A 222 -11.70 -19.81 -27.86
C ARG A 222 -11.70 -21.20 -28.52
N ILE A 223 -10.75 -22.08 -28.23
CA ILE A 223 -10.64 -23.38 -28.90
C ILE A 223 -11.40 -24.48 -28.12
N ARG A 224 -12.57 -24.82 -28.69
CA ARG A 224 -13.40 -26.04 -28.57
C ARG A 224 -13.96 -26.42 -27.18
N ARG A 225 -15.17 -25.93 -26.90
CA ARG A 225 -16.25 -26.82 -26.47
C ARG A 225 -16.93 -27.36 -27.73
N SER A 226 -16.58 -28.58 -28.10
CA SER A 226 -17.30 -29.43 -29.05
C SER A 226 -17.56 -30.74 -28.36
#